data_AF-A0A2E3XQT0-F1
#
_entry.id   AF-A0A2E3XQT0-F1
#
_cell.length_a   1.000
_cell.length_b   1.000
_cell.length_c   1.000
_cell.angle_alpha   90.00
_cell.angle_beta   90.00
_cell.angle_gamma   90.00
#
_symmetry.space_group_name_H-M   'P 1'
#
loop_
_entity.id
_entity.type
_entity.pdbx_description
1 polymer ?
#
loop_
_entity_poly.entity_id
_entity_poly.type
_entity_poly.pdbx_seq_one_letter_code
_entity_poly.pdbx_strand_id
1 'polypeptide(L)'
;MAEPLKNIYDSNYIETLGVSLKNVEPLFDDKSFQVQIFNFQWQGYELKQRASHICRCIHEELAVKAGLSFQQICEILKVAGEDFGGYAGLFFPEYIERNGLEHWEISMDALEVLTEFSSAEFAIRPFIERYPEQTMSKMLSWSQHENHHVRRLSSEGCRPRLPWASALKEFKKNPSSILPILENLKNDSSLYVRKSVANNLNDISKDHPELALKIGKAWLKGSSKETQWIVKHGLRTLLKASHQEALCLFGLAELEGLQFNHFKLHTPFLGMGERLSFQFDLQLERKSLVRIEYALHFKKKSGDYGRKVFKLSEMELDKGEYEVTKEHLFKEISTRVYYQGVHFLEIIINGKTFHKEPFFLSLTLNQVSHSYYIYMIYTSKNTIYTGVTTEPARRFQEHLTGKKGAKYTKVFNPLAFIHLEGAEDRSSAQKRESALKKLSRHQKESLSGHKLSLLKELFNI
;
A
#
# COMPACT_ATOMS: atom_id res chain seq x y z
N MET A 1 14.73 16.84 6.22
CA MET A 1 13.50 16.26 5.64
C MET A 1 13.74 16.09 4.14
N ALA A 2 13.18 15.07 3.50
CA ALA A 2 13.29 14.98 2.03
C ALA A 2 12.52 16.14 1.40
N GLU A 3 13.10 16.76 0.37
CA GLU A 3 12.43 17.81 -0.41
C GLU A 3 11.12 17.29 -1.03
N PRO A 4 10.03 18.07 -0.98
CA PRO A 4 8.79 17.71 -1.66
C PRO A 4 9.00 17.48 -3.16
N LEU A 5 8.46 16.39 -3.70
CA LEU A 5 8.61 16.03 -5.12
C LEU A 5 8.13 17.13 -6.10
N LYS A 6 7.18 17.98 -5.68
CA LYS A 6 6.70 19.13 -6.46
C LYS A 6 7.79 20.15 -6.80
N ASN A 7 8.88 20.18 -6.02
CA ASN A 7 10.01 21.07 -6.21
C ASN A 7 10.96 20.62 -7.34
N ILE A 8 10.68 19.50 -8.03
CA ILE A 8 11.40 19.12 -9.26
C ILE A 8 11.26 20.16 -10.37
N TYR A 9 10.16 20.92 -10.37
CA TYR A 9 9.93 22.04 -11.27
C TYR A 9 10.52 23.32 -10.67
N ASP A 10 11.84 23.39 -10.58
CA ASP A 10 12.54 24.60 -10.15
C ASP A 10 12.82 25.53 -11.34
N SER A 11 13.41 26.70 -11.06
CA SER A 11 13.73 27.68 -12.10
C SER A 11 14.67 27.13 -13.18
N ASN A 12 15.64 26.30 -12.79
CA ASN A 12 16.59 25.71 -13.73
C ASN A 12 15.91 24.69 -14.66
N TYR A 13 15.00 23.87 -14.13
CA TYR A 13 14.22 22.94 -14.93
C TYR A 13 13.35 23.66 -15.96
N ILE A 14 12.65 24.73 -15.55
CA ILE A 14 11.77 25.50 -16.44
C ILE A 14 12.56 26.31 -17.48
N GLU A 15 13.73 26.86 -17.10
CA GLU A 15 14.63 27.52 -18.04
C GLU A 15 15.12 26.54 -19.11
N THR A 16 15.59 25.35 -18.69
CA THR A 16 16.04 24.29 -19.61
C THR A 16 14.91 23.87 -20.56
N LEU A 17 13.69 23.73 -20.03
CA LEU A 17 12.50 23.42 -20.85
C LEU A 17 12.19 24.51 -21.87
N GLY A 18 12.24 25.78 -21.46
CA GLY A 18 12.03 26.91 -22.36
C GLY A 18 13.06 26.95 -23.49
N VAL A 19 14.34 26.71 -23.18
CA VAL A 19 15.43 26.63 -24.17
C VAL A 19 15.20 25.46 -25.13
N SER A 20 14.87 24.28 -24.62
CA SER A 20 14.61 23.11 -25.48
C SER A 20 13.45 23.35 -26.45
N LEU A 21 12.33 23.91 -25.97
CA LEU A 21 11.19 24.25 -26.83
C LEU A 21 11.57 25.31 -27.88
N LYS A 22 12.35 26.32 -27.50
CA LYS A 22 12.81 27.39 -28.41
C LYS A 22 13.80 26.90 -29.46
N ASN A 23 14.63 25.91 -29.14
CA ASN A 23 15.55 25.32 -30.10
C ASN A 23 14.80 24.62 -31.24
N VAL A 24 13.61 24.07 -30.96
CA VAL A 24 12.77 23.39 -31.96
C VAL A 24 11.84 24.38 -32.66
N GLU A 25 11.25 25.33 -31.92
CA GLU A 25 10.40 26.40 -32.44
C GLU A 25 10.98 27.78 -32.10
N PRO A 26 11.74 28.41 -33.03
CA PRO A 26 12.43 29.68 -32.78
C PRO A 26 11.52 30.85 -32.37
N LEU A 27 10.22 30.79 -32.69
CA LEU A 27 9.25 31.82 -32.28
C LEU A 27 8.73 31.62 -30.84
N PHE A 28 9.12 30.55 -30.15
CA PHE A 28 8.76 30.32 -28.76
C PHE A 28 9.39 31.36 -27.83
N ASP A 29 8.56 32.10 -27.09
CA ASP A 29 9.02 33.10 -26.12
C ASP A 29 9.28 32.44 -24.75
N ASP A 30 10.53 32.00 -24.56
CA ASP A 30 11.01 31.36 -23.34
C ASP A 30 10.92 32.27 -22.11
N LYS A 31 11.01 33.60 -22.27
CA LYS A 31 10.90 34.55 -21.16
C LYS A 31 9.44 34.70 -20.73
N SER A 32 8.54 34.88 -21.69
CA SER A 32 7.09 34.91 -21.42
C SER A 32 6.64 33.60 -20.77
N PHE A 33 7.10 32.46 -21.28
CA PHE A 33 6.81 31.13 -20.72
C PHE A 33 7.18 31.02 -19.23
N GLN A 34 8.40 31.44 -18.85
CA GLN A 34 8.85 31.43 -17.46
C GLN A 34 8.00 32.34 -16.56
N VAL A 35 7.66 33.56 -17.02
CA VAL A 35 6.83 34.51 -16.28
C VAL A 35 5.42 33.96 -16.05
N GLN A 36 4.84 33.28 -17.06
CA GLN A 36 3.52 32.67 -16.91
C GLN A 36 3.51 31.55 -15.86
N ILE A 37 4.56 30.72 -15.83
CA ILE A 37 4.69 29.59 -14.91
C ILE A 37 4.87 30.07 -13.47
N PHE A 38 5.80 30.98 -13.24
CA PHE A 38 6.12 31.49 -11.90
C PHE A 38 5.21 32.66 -11.49
N ASN A 39 3.91 32.52 -11.72
CA ASN A 39 2.92 33.49 -11.26
C ASN A 39 2.69 33.43 -9.74
N PHE A 40 1.85 34.33 -9.23
CA PHE A 40 1.55 34.45 -7.80
C PHE A 40 0.92 33.19 -7.17
N GLN A 41 0.36 32.27 -7.96
CA GLN A 41 -0.26 31.03 -7.48
C GLN A 41 0.73 29.85 -7.42
N TRP A 42 1.91 29.95 -8.05
CA TRP A 42 2.86 28.86 -8.21
C TRP A 42 3.22 28.14 -6.90
N GLN A 43 3.44 28.92 -5.83
CA GLN A 43 3.82 28.38 -4.52
C GLN A 43 2.71 27.49 -3.92
N GLY A 44 1.45 27.77 -4.25
CA GLY A 44 0.29 27.00 -3.81
C GLY A 44 0.04 25.72 -4.62
N TYR A 45 0.67 25.56 -5.79
CA TYR A 45 0.43 24.39 -6.63
C TYR A 45 1.13 23.14 -6.09
N GLU A 46 0.36 22.07 -5.99
CA GLU A 46 0.84 20.70 -5.78
C GLU A 46 1.38 20.09 -7.08
N LEU A 47 2.08 18.97 -6.96
CA LEU A 47 2.85 18.35 -8.05
C LEU A 47 2.09 18.24 -9.39
N LYS A 48 0.87 17.67 -9.39
CA LYS A 48 0.05 17.56 -10.61
C LYS A 48 -0.44 18.91 -11.12
N GLN A 49 -0.76 19.83 -10.22
CA GLN A 49 -1.19 21.18 -10.62
C GLN A 49 -0.05 21.94 -11.32
N ARG A 50 1.19 21.73 -10.89
CA ARG A 50 2.38 22.27 -11.56
C ARG A 50 2.55 21.70 -12.96
N ALA A 51 2.48 20.38 -13.12
CA ALA A 51 2.53 19.73 -14.45
C ALA A 51 1.43 20.25 -15.40
N SER A 52 0.17 20.27 -14.93
CA SER A 52 -0.96 20.79 -15.70
C SER A 52 -0.83 22.29 -16.01
N HIS A 53 -0.20 23.06 -15.13
CA HIS A 53 0.06 24.47 -15.39
C HIS A 53 1.12 24.67 -16.47
N ILE A 54 2.24 23.94 -16.41
CA ILE A 54 3.28 23.95 -17.45
C ILE A 54 2.66 23.58 -18.80
N CYS A 55 1.85 22.52 -18.85
CA CYS A 55 1.11 22.11 -20.04
C CYS A 55 0.24 23.24 -20.62
N ARG A 56 -0.45 24.02 -19.78
CA ARG A 56 -1.24 25.19 -20.22
C ARG A 56 -0.36 26.30 -20.78
N CYS A 57 0.79 26.57 -20.16
CA CYS A 57 1.71 27.59 -20.65
C CYS A 57 2.33 27.20 -22.00
N ILE A 58 2.64 25.91 -22.21
CA ILE A 58 3.07 25.39 -23.51
C ILE A 58 1.98 25.64 -24.58
N HIS A 59 0.71 25.37 -24.24
CA HIS A 59 -0.41 25.61 -25.14
C HIS A 59 -0.57 27.08 -25.50
N GLU A 60 -0.48 27.97 -24.52
CA GLU A 60 -0.57 29.42 -24.73
C GLU A 60 0.51 29.92 -25.68
N GLU A 61 1.77 29.50 -25.49
CA GLU A 61 2.88 29.94 -26.35
C GLU A 61 2.78 29.35 -27.76
N LEU A 62 2.53 28.05 -27.89
CA LEU A 62 2.58 27.38 -29.20
C LEU A 62 1.28 27.49 -29.99
N ALA A 63 0.13 27.20 -29.37
CA ALA A 63 -1.14 27.18 -30.09
C ALA A 63 -1.76 28.58 -30.21
N VAL A 64 -1.77 29.35 -29.12
CA VAL A 64 -2.47 30.65 -29.08
C VAL A 64 -1.63 31.76 -29.69
N LYS A 65 -0.38 31.92 -29.24
CA LYS A 65 0.49 33.01 -29.70
C LYS A 65 1.16 32.72 -31.02
N ALA A 66 1.76 31.54 -31.18
CA ALA A 66 2.41 31.15 -32.45
C ALA A 66 1.43 30.60 -33.50
N GLY A 67 0.18 30.32 -33.13
CA GLY A 67 -0.87 29.89 -34.08
C GLY A 67 -0.63 28.50 -34.68
N LEU A 68 0.15 27.65 -34.03
CA LEU A 68 0.53 26.35 -34.56
C LEU A 68 -0.63 25.35 -34.48
N SER A 69 -0.75 24.51 -35.50
CA SER A 69 -1.71 23.39 -35.50
C SER A 69 -1.31 22.32 -34.48
N PHE A 70 -2.28 21.52 -34.04
CA PHE A 70 -2.02 20.41 -33.11
C PHE A 70 -0.92 19.47 -33.61
N GLN A 71 -0.90 19.15 -34.91
CA GLN A 71 0.12 18.31 -35.51
C GLN A 71 1.53 18.92 -35.40
N GLN A 72 1.69 20.20 -35.73
CA GLN A 72 2.98 20.89 -35.61
C GLN A 72 3.46 20.88 -34.16
N ILE A 73 2.55 21.09 -33.21
CA ILE A 73 2.90 21.06 -31.79
C ILE A 73 3.34 19.66 -31.36
N CYS A 74 2.68 18.59 -31.81
CA CYS A 74 3.12 17.22 -31.54
C CYS A 74 4.54 16.96 -32.04
N GLU A 75 4.91 17.44 -33.24
CA GLU A 75 6.29 17.32 -33.75
C GLU A 75 7.29 18.05 -32.86
N ILE A 76 6.95 19.27 -32.42
CA ILE A 76 7.80 20.04 -31.49
C ILE A 76 8.00 19.29 -30.18
N LEU A 77 6.91 18.79 -29.59
CA LEU A 77 6.94 18.11 -28.30
C LEU A 77 7.70 16.78 -28.35
N LYS A 78 7.61 16.03 -29.46
CA LYS A 78 8.37 14.78 -29.66
C LYS A 78 9.87 15.01 -29.58
N VAL A 79 10.36 16.10 -30.18
CA VAL A 79 11.78 16.46 -30.16
C VAL A 79 12.17 17.07 -28.81
N ALA A 80 11.43 18.07 -28.33
CA ALA A 80 11.76 18.75 -27.09
C ALA A 80 11.69 17.81 -25.88
N GLY A 81 10.83 16.79 -25.90
CA GLY A 81 10.64 15.84 -24.80
C GLY A 81 11.81 14.89 -24.55
N GLU A 82 12.77 14.76 -25.47
CA GLU A 82 13.89 13.81 -25.38
C GLU A 82 14.72 14.01 -24.11
N ASP A 83 14.94 15.28 -23.72
CA ASP A 83 15.74 15.64 -22.54
C ASP A 83 14.97 15.57 -21.22
N PHE A 84 13.65 15.36 -21.25
CA PHE A 84 12.78 15.46 -20.07
C PHE A 84 12.23 14.11 -19.63
N GLY A 85 13.10 13.37 -18.97
CA GLY A 85 12.80 12.03 -18.48
C GLY A 85 11.90 11.95 -17.25
N GLY A 86 11.30 10.78 -17.06
CA GLY A 86 10.68 10.36 -15.80
C GLY A 86 9.42 11.15 -15.43
N TYR A 87 9.18 11.32 -14.12
CA TYR A 87 7.95 11.94 -13.63
C TYR A 87 7.83 13.41 -14.03
N ALA A 88 8.95 14.12 -14.15
CA ALA A 88 8.94 15.54 -14.47
C ALA A 88 8.31 15.80 -15.84
N GLY A 89 8.61 14.97 -16.84
CA GLY A 89 8.13 15.11 -18.22
C GLY A 89 6.68 14.70 -18.48
N LEU A 90 5.89 14.32 -17.47
CA LEU A 90 4.50 13.86 -17.68
C LEU A 90 3.57 14.92 -18.30
N PHE A 91 3.93 16.20 -18.24
CA PHE A 91 3.16 17.27 -18.88
C PHE A 91 3.20 17.19 -20.41
N PHE A 92 4.18 16.51 -21.02
CA PHE A 92 4.24 16.30 -22.47
C PHE A 92 3.11 15.36 -22.95
N PRO A 93 2.98 14.11 -22.46
CA PRO A 93 1.79 13.31 -22.74
C PRO A 93 0.47 13.96 -22.31
N GLU A 94 0.46 14.70 -21.19
CA GLU A 94 -0.75 15.43 -20.75
C GLU A 94 -1.20 16.47 -21.79
N TYR A 95 -0.27 17.08 -22.53
CA TYR A 95 -0.64 17.98 -23.63
C TYR A 95 -1.48 17.26 -24.70
N ILE A 96 -1.08 16.04 -25.05
CA ILE A 96 -1.81 15.20 -26.02
C ILE A 96 -3.17 14.79 -25.45
N GLU A 97 -3.22 14.41 -24.17
CA GLU A 97 -4.47 14.09 -23.48
C GLU A 97 -5.50 15.23 -23.58
N ARG A 98 -5.05 16.48 -23.35
CA ARG A 98 -5.92 17.65 -23.24
C ARG A 98 -6.38 18.18 -24.60
N ASN A 99 -5.54 18.08 -25.62
CA ASN A 99 -5.76 18.76 -26.91
C ASN A 99 -5.96 17.80 -28.09
N GLY A 100 -5.65 16.51 -27.92
CA GLY A 100 -5.57 15.54 -29.02
C GLY A 100 -6.77 14.62 -29.17
N LEU A 101 -7.80 14.72 -28.32
CA LEU A 101 -8.89 13.73 -28.28
C LEU A 101 -9.72 13.65 -29.58
N GLU A 102 -9.74 14.71 -30.38
CA GLU A 102 -10.35 14.73 -31.73
C GLU A 102 -9.40 14.30 -32.85
N HIS A 103 -8.12 14.12 -32.55
CA HIS A 103 -7.03 13.82 -33.49
C HIS A 103 -6.35 12.50 -33.13
N TRP A 104 -7.11 11.39 -33.18
CA TRP A 104 -6.67 10.09 -32.67
C TRP A 104 -5.33 9.62 -33.28
N GLU A 105 -5.18 9.65 -34.61
CA GLU A 105 -3.98 9.16 -35.29
C GLU A 105 -2.71 9.94 -34.88
N ILE A 106 -2.78 11.28 -34.95
CA ILE A 106 -1.69 12.18 -34.54
C ILE A 106 -1.35 11.97 -33.06
N SER A 107 -2.38 11.76 -32.22
CA SER A 107 -2.18 11.54 -30.80
C SER A 107 -1.50 10.21 -30.50
N MET A 108 -1.86 9.13 -31.19
CA MET A 108 -1.22 7.83 -30.99
C MET A 108 0.26 7.88 -31.39
N ASP A 109 0.58 8.53 -32.52
CA ASP A 109 1.96 8.73 -32.96
C ASP A 109 2.78 9.52 -31.92
N ALA A 110 2.23 10.64 -31.42
CA ALA A 110 2.88 11.43 -30.40
C ALA A 110 3.09 10.66 -29.08
N LEU A 111 2.06 9.94 -28.60
CA LEU A 111 2.17 9.18 -27.35
C LEU A 111 3.15 8.01 -27.43
N GLU A 112 3.30 7.39 -28.60
CA GLU A 112 4.28 6.33 -28.87
C GLU A 112 5.70 6.83 -28.65
N VAL A 113 6.04 8.02 -29.14
CA VAL A 113 7.36 8.61 -28.96
C VAL A 113 7.55 9.20 -27.55
N LEU A 114 6.59 9.98 -27.07
CA LEU A 114 6.72 10.68 -25.78
C LEU A 114 6.81 9.73 -24.58
N THR A 115 6.24 8.52 -24.70
CA THR A 115 6.33 7.52 -23.62
C THR A 115 7.72 6.92 -23.46
N GLU A 116 8.61 7.07 -24.45
CA GLU A 116 9.99 6.59 -24.37
C GLU A 116 10.80 7.40 -23.36
N PHE A 117 10.55 8.71 -23.28
CA PHE A 117 11.24 9.61 -22.35
C PHE A 117 10.57 9.64 -20.98
N SER A 118 9.23 9.65 -20.94
CA SER A 118 8.45 9.77 -19.70
C SER A 118 7.47 8.60 -19.53
N SER A 119 6.16 8.87 -19.48
CA SER A 119 5.11 7.86 -19.58
C SER A 119 3.79 8.44 -20.05
N ALA A 120 3.19 7.82 -21.05
CA ALA A 120 1.84 8.14 -21.51
C ALA A 120 0.73 7.37 -20.76
N GLU A 121 1.01 6.77 -19.59
CA GLU A 121 0.07 5.88 -18.88
C GLU A 121 -1.23 6.55 -18.46
N PHE A 122 -1.21 7.87 -18.23
CA PHE A 122 -2.40 8.68 -17.96
C PHE A 122 -3.06 9.15 -19.26
N ALA A 123 -2.25 9.70 -20.16
CA ALA A 123 -2.69 10.34 -21.39
C ALA A 123 -3.42 9.40 -22.36
N ILE A 124 -3.08 8.12 -22.38
CA ILE A 124 -3.74 7.13 -23.25
C ILE A 124 -5.17 6.80 -22.80
N ARG A 125 -5.53 7.06 -21.54
CA ARG A 125 -6.78 6.55 -20.94
C ARG A 125 -8.04 7.21 -21.50
N PRO A 126 -8.09 8.53 -21.74
CA PRO A 126 -9.25 9.13 -22.42
C PRO A 126 -9.46 8.59 -23.84
N PHE A 127 -8.40 8.19 -24.54
CA PHE A 127 -8.52 7.54 -25.85
C PHE A 127 -9.07 6.11 -25.73
N ILE A 128 -8.70 5.36 -24.68
CA ILE A 128 -9.33 4.06 -24.38
C ILE A 128 -10.83 4.23 -24.12
N GLU A 129 -11.22 5.27 -23.37
CA GLU A 129 -12.64 5.50 -23.04
C GLU A 129 -13.46 5.96 -24.26
N ARG A 130 -12.87 6.78 -25.14
CA ARG A 130 -13.56 7.33 -26.32
C ARG A 130 -13.51 6.43 -27.55
N TYR A 131 -12.37 5.78 -27.80
CA TYR A 131 -12.10 4.94 -28.96
C TYR A 131 -11.57 3.57 -28.51
N PRO A 132 -12.36 2.76 -27.78
CA PRO A 132 -11.87 1.56 -27.11
C PRO A 132 -11.29 0.52 -28.09
N GLU A 133 -11.98 0.24 -29.19
CA GLU A 133 -11.53 -0.78 -30.16
C GLU A 133 -10.24 -0.35 -30.87
N GLN A 134 -10.23 0.87 -31.43
CA GLN A 134 -9.07 1.42 -32.15
C GLN A 134 -7.85 1.53 -31.23
N THR A 135 -8.04 2.08 -30.03
CA THR A 135 -6.94 2.30 -29.07
C THR A 135 -6.41 0.97 -28.55
N MET A 136 -7.27 0.01 -28.20
CA MET A 136 -6.78 -1.31 -27.75
C MET A 136 -6.11 -2.10 -28.87
N SER A 137 -6.54 -1.94 -30.12
CA SER A 137 -5.84 -2.52 -31.28
C SER A 137 -4.45 -1.93 -31.45
N LYS A 138 -4.29 -0.60 -31.35
CA LYS A 138 -2.96 0.06 -31.39
C LYS A 138 -2.10 -0.37 -30.21
N MET A 139 -2.65 -0.43 -28.98
CA MET A 139 -1.92 -0.91 -27.81
C MET A 139 -1.51 -2.39 -27.95
N LEU A 140 -2.32 -3.22 -28.60
CA LEU A 140 -1.92 -4.58 -28.93
C LEU A 140 -0.71 -4.61 -29.85
N SER A 141 -0.65 -3.76 -30.87
CA SER A 141 0.56 -3.64 -31.71
C SER A 141 1.77 -3.15 -30.90
N TRP A 142 1.58 -2.17 -30.01
CA TRP A 142 2.64 -1.67 -29.12
C TRP A 142 3.20 -2.71 -28.17
N SER A 143 2.45 -3.76 -27.83
CA SER A 143 2.96 -4.87 -27.02
C SER A 143 4.07 -5.67 -27.70
N GLN A 144 4.27 -5.48 -29.01
CA GLN A 144 5.33 -6.12 -29.79
C GLN A 144 6.43 -5.14 -30.22
N HIS A 145 6.35 -3.88 -29.79
CA HIS A 145 7.30 -2.84 -30.16
C HIS A 145 8.73 -3.15 -29.66
N GLU A 146 9.76 -2.69 -30.39
CA GLU A 146 11.16 -2.91 -30.02
C GLU A 146 11.55 -2.17 -28.73
N ASN A 147 11.04 -0.95 -28.56
CA ASN A 147 11.24 -0.17 -27.33
C ASN A 147 10.37 -0.69 -26.18
N HIS A 148 11.02 -1.03 -25.07
CA HIS A 148 10.36 -1.58 -23.89
C HIS A 148 9.46 -0.57 -23.15
N HIS A 149 9.66 0.75 -23.34
CA HIS A 149 8.77 1.78 -22.80
C HIS A 149 7.39 1.73 -23.46
N VAL A 150 7.35 1.58 -24.79
CA VAL A 150 6.13 1.42 -25.58
C VAL A 150 5.42 0.11 -25.23
N ARG A 151 6.16 -1.00 -25.12
CA ARG A 151 5.60 -2.27 -24.63
C ARG A 151 5.01 -2.12 -23.22
N ARG A 152 5.72 -1.43 -22.31
CA ARG A 152 5.22 -1.17 -20.96
C ARG A 152 3.94 -0.34 -20.99
N LEU A 153 3.85 0.70 -21.83
CA LEU A 153 2.64 1.50 -22.00
C LEU A 153 1.43 0.65 -22.38
N SER A 154 1.60 -0.31 -23.30
CA SER A 154 0.51 -1.20 -23.72
C SER A 154 -0.11 -1.97 -22.55
N SER A 155 0.70 -2.39 -21.57
CA SER A 155 0.21 -3.06 -20.35
C SER A 155 -0.24 -2.08 -19.28
N GLU A 156 0.48 -0.98 -19.05
CA GLU A 156 0.22 -0.08 -17.94
C GLU A 156 -1.00 0.82 -18.19
N GLY A 157 -1.09 1.39 -19.39
CA GLY A 157 -2.13 2.34 -19.77
C GLY A 157 -3.53 1.74 -19.68
N CYS A 158 -3.68 0.45 -19.97
CA CYS A 158 -4.95 -0.27 -19.91
C CYS A 158 -5.23 -0.91 -18.54
N ARG A 159 -4.43 -0.62 -17.49
CA ARG A 159 -4.68 -1.18 -16.15
C ARG A 159 -6.06 -0.76 -15.63
N PRO A 160 -6.89 -1.71 -15.15
CA PRO A 160 -8.21 -1.41 -14.61
C PRO A 160 -8.18 -0.45 -13.41
N ARG A 161 -7.11 -0.52 -12.60
CA ARG A 161 -6.96 0.21 -11.32
C ARG A 161 -5.60 0.90 -11.21
N LEU A 162 -5.19 1.59 -12.29
CA LEU A 162 -3.97 2.39 -12.30
C LEU A 162 -3.98 3.43 -11.16
N PRO A 163 -2.95 3.48 -10.29
CA PRO A 163 -2.85 4.50 -9.26
C PRO A 163 -2.83 5.91 -9.88
N TRP A 164 -3.39 6.89 -9.17
CA TRP A 164 -3.44 8.30 -9.60
C TRP A 164 -4.25 8.60 -10.87
N ALA A 165 -4.87 7.60 -11.48
CA ALA A 165 -5.81 7.74 -12.59
C ALA A 165 -7.24 7.36 -12.16
N SER A 166 -8.24 7.80 -12.94
CA SER A 166 -9.58 7.23 -12.86
C SER A 166 -9.54 5.73 -13.21
N ALA A 167 -10.34 4.91 -12.54
CA ALA A 167 -10.43 3.49 -12.88
C ALA A 167 -11.17 3.31 -14.22
N LEU A 168 -10.64 2.47 -15.11
CA LEU A 168 -11.32 2.07 -16.34
C LEU A 168 -12.44 1.10 -15.97
N LYS A 169 -13.65 1.63 -15.77
CA LYS A 169 -14.80 0.87 -15.22
C LYS A 169 -15.16 -0.33 -16.08
N GLU A 170 -15.13 -0.18 -17.40
CA GLU A 170 -15.44 -1.28 -18.32
C GLU A 170 -14.41 -2.40 -18.23
N PHE A 171 -13.13 -2.09 -18.07
CA PHE A 171 -12.09 -3.12 -17.92
C PHE A 171 -12.10 -3.79 -16.55
N LYS A 172 -12.63 -3.11 -15.51
CA LYS A 172 -12.94 -3.78 -14.26
C LYS A 172 -14.10 -4.77 -14.40
N LYS A 173 -15.09 -4.50 -15.27
CA LYS A 173 -16.21 -5.40 -15.51
C LYS A 173 -15.82 -6.56 -16.42
N ASN A 174 -15.09 -6.27 -17.49
CA ASN A 174 -14.63 -7.24 -18.46
C ASN A 174 -13.19 -6.91 -18.93
N PRO A 175 -12.18 -7.68 -18.48
CA PRO A 175 -10.79 -7.45 -18.86
C PRO A 175 -10.40 -8.13 -20.19
N SER A 176 -11.34 -8.68 -20.97
CA SER A 176 -11.04 -9.49 -22.16
C SER A 176 -10.11 -8.80 -23.16
N SER A 177 -10.30 -7.51 -23.41
CA SER A 177 -9.48 -6.73 -24.36
C SER A 177 -8.04 -6.51 -23.89
N ILE A 178 -7.76 -6.68 -22.59
CA ILE A 178 -6.42 -6.56 -22.01
C ILE A 178 -5.63 -7.86 -22.23
N LEU A 179 -6.29 -9.02 -22.24
CA LEU A 179 -5.63 -10.33 -22.17
C LEU A 179 -4.64 -10.58 -23.31
N PRO A 180 -4.93 -10.25 -24.59
CA PRO A 180 -3.97 -10.45 -25.68
C PRO A 180 -2.65 -9.67 -25.48
N ILE A 181 -2.71 -8.47 -24.91
CA ILE A 181 -1.52 -7.67 -24.58
C ILE A 181 -0.68 -8.39 -23.52
N LEU A 182 -1.32 -8.83 -22.44
CA LEU A 182 -0.62 -9.52 -21.36
C LEU A 182 -0.03 -10.86 -21.83
N GLU A 183 -0.69 -11.54 -22.75
CA GLU A 183 -0.24 -12.79 -23.37
C GLU A 183 1.05 -12.60 -24.19
N ASN A 184 1.17 -11.50 -24.94
CA ASN A 184 2.39 -11.13 -25.66
C ASN A 184 3.55 -10.83 -24.70
N LEU A 185 3.24 -10.18 -23.56
CA LEU A 185 4.24 -9.66 -22.62
C LEU A 185 4.59 -10.60 -21.46
N LYS A 186 3.96 -11.79 -21.38
CA LYS A 186 4.10 -12.72 -20.23
C LYS A 186 5.52 -13.22 -19.98
N ASN A 187 6.42 -13.05 -20.94
CA ASN A 187 7.84 -13.43 -20.86
C ASN A 187 8.77 -12.30 -21.33
N ASP A 188 8.38 -11.04 -21.18
CA ASP A 188 9.18 -9.90 -21.65
C ASP A 188 10.56 -9.86 -20.99
N SER A 189 11.61 -9.53 -21.76
CA SER A 189 12.98 -9.43 -21.28
C SER A 189 13.19 -8.25 -20.31
N SER A 190 12.39 -7.19 -20.42
CA SER A 190 12.46 -6.01 -19.56
C SER A 190 11.71 -6.21 -18.24
N LEU A 191 12.42 -6.09 -17.11
CA LEU A 191 11.80 -6.11 -15.79
C LEU A 191 10.75 -4.98 -15.62
N TYR A 192 10.94 -3.85 -16.30
CA TYR A 192 9.99 -2.74 -16.27
C TYR A 192 8.63 -3.13 -16.86
N VAL A 193 8.64 -3.82 -17.99
CA VAL A 193 7.43 -4.38 -18.62
C VAL A 193 6.82 -5.46 -17.74
N ARG A 194 7.63 -6.42 -17.24
CA ARG A 194 7.13 -7.50 -16.37
C ARG A 194 6.43 -6.98 -15.11
N LYS A 195 6.96 -5.91 -14.50
CA LYS A 195 6.30 -5.23 -13.37
C LYS A 195 4.90 -4.73 -13.74
N SER A 196 4.75 -4.15 -14.93
CA SER A 196 3.45 -3.70 -15.43
C SER A 196 2.48 -4.86 -15.63
N VAL A 197 2.92 -5.93 -16.31
CA VAL A 197 2.09 -7.13 -16.55
C VAL A 197 1.61 -7.73 -15.23
N ALA A 198 2.53 -7.88 -14.27
CA ALA A 198 2.19 -8.37 -12.94
C ALA A 198 1.23 -7.44 -12.19
N ASN A 199 1.36 -6.12 -12.33
CA ASN A 199 0.44 -5.17 -11.71
C ASN A 199 -0.96 -5.21 -12.37
N ASN A 200 -1.02 -5.37 -13.69
CA ASN A 200 -2.27 -5.50 -14.43
C ASN A 200 -2.99 -6.80 -14.04
N LEU A 201 -2.30 -7.95 -14.04
CA LEU A 201 -2.84 -9.22 -13.55
C LEU A 201 -3.32 -9.12 -12.09
N ASN A 202 -2.59 -8.40 -11.23
CA ASN A 202 -3.02 -8.17 -9.85
C ASN A 202 -4.24 -7.26 -9.75
N ASP A 203 -4.41 -6.30 -10.65
CA ASP A 203 -5.62 -5.48 -10.71
C ASP A 203 -6.83 -6.32 -11.15
N ILE A 204 -6.66 -7.19 -12.16
CA ILE A 204 -7.67 -8.17 -12.58
C ILE A 204 -8.05 -9.07 -11.41
N SER A 205 -7.09 -9.59 -10.63
CA SER A 205 -7.37 -10.50 -9.50
C SER A 205 -8.27 -9.94 -8.40
N LYS A 206 -8.41 -8.60 -8.31
CA LYS A 206 -9.25 -7.94 -7.30
C LYS A 206 -10.74 -8.01 -7.62
N ASP A 207 -11.09 -8.10 -8.90
CA ASP A 207 -12.47 -8.15 -9.40
C ASP A 207 -12.80 -9.52 -10.03
N HIS A 208 -11.80 -10.19 -10.62
CA HIS A 208 -11.90 -11.48 -11.32
C HIS A 208 -10.85 -12.48 -10.81
N PRO A 209 -10.93 -12.94 -9.54
CA PRO A 209 -9.93 -13.82 -8.93
C PRO A 209 -9.75 -15.14 -9.70
N GLU A 210 -10.85 -15.77 -10.12
CA GLU A 210 -10.85 -17.04 -10.85
C GLU A 210 -10.18 -16.92 -12.22
N LEU A 211 -10.44 -15.82 -12.95
CA LEU A 211 -9.79 -15.55 -14.24
C LEU A 211 -8.28 -15.36 -14.05
N ALA A 212 -7.87 -14.58 -13.06
CA ALA A 212 -6.44 -14.37 -12.77
C ALA A 212 -5.74 -15.69 -12.40
N LEU A 213 -6.39 -16.57 -11.63
CA LEU A 213 -5.89 -17.91 -11.30
C LEU A 213 -5.79 -18.80 -12.53
N LYS A 214 -6.82 -18.80 -13.39
CA LYS A 214 -6.81 -19.54 -14.66
C LYS A 214 -5.64 -19.12 -15.55
N ILE A 215 -5.42 -17.81 -15.70
CA ILE A 215 -4.28 -17.25 -16.44
C ILE A 215 -2.96 -17.69 -15.80
N GLY A 216 -2.81 -17.51 -14.48
CA GLY A 216 -1.60 -17.89 -13.76
C GLY A 216 -1.27 -19.37 -13.89
N LYS A 217 -2.27 -20.25 -13.77
CA LYS A 217 -2.12 -21.70 -13.95
C LYS A 217 -1.67 -22.05 -15.37
N ALA A 218 -2.27 -21.43 -16.38
CA ALA A 218 -1.90 -21.65 -17.78
C ALA A 218 -0.46 -21.20 -18.04
N TRP A 219 -0.08 -20.03 -17.54
CA TRP A 219 1.24 -19.44 -17.74
C TRP A 219 2.37 -20.14 -16.99
N LEU A 220 2.10 -20.84 -15.89
CA LEU A 220 3.15 -21.54 -15.13
C LEU A 220 3.65 -22.81 -15.81
N LYS A 221 2.86 -23.43 -16.70
CA LYS A 221 3.20 -24.71 -17.33
C LYS A 221 4.40 -24.56 -18.28
N GLY A 222 5.54 -25.19 -17.96
CA GLY A 222 6.75 -25.16 -18.79
C GLY A 222 7.40 -23.78 -18.91
N SER A 223 7.20 -22.94 -17.90
CA SER A 223 7.46 -21.50 -17.96
C SER A 223 8.88 -21.08 -17.53
N SER A 224 9.33 -19.95 -18.05
CA SER A 224 10.58 -19.28 -17.66
C SER A 224 10.52 -18.70 -16.24
N LYS A 225 11.68 -18.33 -15.68
CA LYS A 225 11.75 -17.66 -14.37
C LYS A 225 11.03 -16.30 -14.39
N GLU A 226 11.07 -15.61 -15.51
CA GLU A 226 10.42 -14.33 -15.77
C GLU A 226 8.90 -14.44 -15.68
N THR A 227 8.33 -15.47 -16.33
CA THR A 227 6.89 -15.74 -16.31
C THR A 227 6.45 -16.16 -14.91
N GLN A 228 7.21 -17.04 -14.24
CA GLN A 228 6.94 -17.44 -12.86
C GLN A 228 6.92 -16.23 -11.91
N TRP A 229 7.86 -15.30 -12.08
CA TRP A 229 7.92 -14.05 -11.33
C TRP A 229 6.68 -13.18 -11.57
N ILE A 230 6.25 -13.03 -12.84
CA ILE A 230 5.04 -12.28 -13.19
C ILE A 230 3.83 -12.88 -12.49
N VAL A 231 3.63 -14.19 -12.58
CA VAL A 231 2.45 -14.86 -12.00
C VAL A 231 2.48 -14.74 -10.47
N LYS A 232 3.62 -14.96 -9.82
CA LYS A 232 3.77 -14.80 -8.36
C LYS A 232 3.43 -13.38 -7.90
N HIS A 233 3.88 -12.37 -8.63
CA HIS A 233 3.57 -10.98 -8.31
C HIS A 233 2.16 -10.56 -8.71
N GLY A 234 1.61 -11.12 -9.77
CA GLY A 234 0.24 -10.91 -10.23
C GLY A 234 -0.80 -11.47 -9.28
N LEU A 235 -0.52 -12.59 -8.63
CA LEU A 235 -1.45 -13.22 -7.68
C LEU A 235 -1.19 -12.79 -6.22
N ARG A 236 -0.35 -11.77 -5.98
CA ARG A 236 0.06 -11.37 -4.62
C ARG A 236 -1.09 -10.97 -3.71
N THR A 237 -2.16 -10.37 -4.25
CA THR A 237 -3.35 -10.03 -3.45
C THR A 237 -4.05 -11.30 -2.98
N LEU A 238 -4.22 -12.30 -3.86
CA LEU A 238 -4.82 -13.59 -3.51
C LEU A 238 -3.96 -14.36 -2.50
N LEU A 239 -2.64 -14.34 -2.66
CA LEU A 239 -1.71 -14.93 -1.69
C LEU A 239 -1.84 -14.29 -0.31
N LYS A 240 -1.88 -12.95 -0.23
CA LYS A 240 -2.07 -12.23 1.04
C LYS A 240 -3.48 -12.41 1.63
N ALA A 241 -4.46 -12.74 0.80
CA ALA A 241 -5.80 -13.09 1.21
C ALA A 241 -5.92 -14.56 1.63
N SER A 242 -4.80 -15.30 1.67
CA SER A 242 -4.77 -16.73 1.99
C SER A 242 -5.67 -17.59 1.07
N HIS A 243 -5.81 -17.19 -0.20
CA HIS A 243 -6.64 -17.91 -1.16
C HIS A 243 -6.03 -19.28 -1.46
N GLN A 244 -6.79 -20.35 -1.17
CA GLN A 244 -6.28 -21.73 -1.20
C GLN A 244 -5.72 -22.13 -2.57
N GLU A 245 -6.46 -21.90 -3.66
CA GLU A 245 -5.97 -22.25 -4.99
C GLU A 245 -4.70 -21.47 -5.38
N ALA A 246 -4.59 -20.20 -4.99
CA ALA A 246 -3.40 -19.40 -5.24
C ALA A 246 -2.18 -19.96 -4.48
N LEU A 247 -2.38 -20.39 -3.23
CA LEU A 247 -1.34 -21.03 -2.43
C LEU A 247 -0.91 -22.36 -3.05
N CYS A 248 -1.86 -23.21 -3.46
CA CYS A 248 -1.60 -24.47 -4.15
C CYS A 248 -0.73 -24.27 -5.40
N LEU A 249 -1.01 -23.25 -6.22
CA LEU A 249 -0.25 -22.96 -7.44
C LEU A 249 1.25 -22.74 -7.20
N PHE A 250 1.64 -22.35 -5.99
CA PHE A 250 3.04 -22.15 -5.62
C PHE A 250 3.53 -23.15 -4.57
N GLY A 251 2.85 -24.27 -4.36
CA GLY A 251 3.26 -25.29 -3.38
C GLY A 251 3.15 -24.84 -1.92
N LEU A 252 2.29 -23.85 -1.63
CA LEU A 252 2.14 -23.24 -0.31
C LEU A 252 0.86 -23.66 0.44
N ALA A 253 0.15 -24.67 -0.04
CA ALA A 253 -1.05 -25.16 0.66
C ALA A 253 -0.73 -26.27 1.67
N GLU A 254 0.44 -26.89 1.56
CA GLU A 254 0.80 -28.03 2.38
C GLU A 254 1.36 -27.57 3.74
N LEU A 255 0.83 -28.17 4.80
CA LEU A 255 1.17 -27.90 6.19
C LEU A 255 1.43 -29.20 6.98
N GLU A 256 1.42 -30.34 6.29
CA GLU A 256 1.64 -31.64 6.93
C GLU A 256 3.07 -31.73 7.47
N GLY A 257 3.20 -32.16 8.73
CA GLY A 257 4.47 -32.21 9.44
C GLY A 257 5.00 -30.85 9.91
N LEU A 258 4.20 -29.77 9.86
CA LEU A 258 4.53 -28.47 10.45
C LEU A 258 3.83 -28.30 11.80
N GLN A 259 4.62 -28.07 12.84
CA GLN A 259 4.13 -27.72 14.18
C GLN A 259 4.54 -26.28 14.55
N PHE A 260 3.64 -25.59 15.25
CA PHE A 260 3.83 -24.22 15.72
C PHE A 260 3.86 -24.23 17.25
N ASN A 261 4.99 -23.83 17.82
CA ASN A 261 5.28 -23.98 19.24
C ASN A 261 5.79 -22.67 19.86
N HIS A 262 5.76 -22.61 21.19
CA HIS A 262 6.43 -21.58 22.02
C HIS A 262 6.22 -20.11 21.60
N PHE A 263 5.02 -19.76 21.15
CA PHE A 263 4.72 -18.35 20.88
C PHE A 263 4.89 -17.48 22.12
N LYS A 264 5.57 -16.35 21.95
CA LYS A 264 5.76 -15.35 23.00
C LYS A 264 5.67 -13.94 22.44
N LEU A 265 4.81 -13.14 23.06
CA LEU A 265 4.71 -11.70 22.80
C LEU A 265 5.47 -10.94 23.89
N HIS A 266 6.62 -10.35 23.53
CA HIS A 266 7.50 -9.68 24.49
C HIS A 266 6.99 -8.29 24.89
N THR A 267 6.33 -7.59 23.97
CA THR A 267 5.78 -6.25 24.20
C THR A 267 4.24 -6.22 24.02
N PRO A 268 3.46 -6.86 24.91
CA PRO A 268 1.99 -6.85 24.84
C PRO A 268 1.37 -5.48 25.14
N PHE A 269 2.20 -4.53 25.57
CA PHE A 269 1.84 -3.15 25.85
C PHE A 269 2.96 -2.27 25.30
N LEU A 270 2.63 -1.32 24.43
CA LEU A 270 3.60 -0.41 23.83
C LEU A 270 3.02 0.99 23.56
N GLY A 271 3.91 1.98 23.53
CA GLY A 271 3.63 3.36 23.15
C GLY A 271 3.98 3.66 21.69
N MET A 272 3.58 4.85 21.22
CA MET A 272 4.09 5.39 19.95
C MET A 272 5.61 5.58 20.01
N GLY A 273 6.30 5.20 18.93
CA GLY A 273 7.75 5.16 18.81
C GLY A 273 8.37 3.79 19.16
N GLU A 274 7.63 2.89 19.80
CA GLU A 274 8.13 1.59 20.27
C GLU A 274 7.88 0.46 19.26
N ARG A 275 8.41 -0.72 19.58
CA ARG A 275 8.35 -1.91 18.74
C ARG A 275 7.51 -3.01 19.37
N LEU A 276 6.57 -3.54 18.60
CA LEU A 276 5.88 -4.78 18.89
C LEU A 276 6.85 -5.94 18.58
N SER A 277 7.30 -6.67 19.59
CA SER A 277 8.29 -7.74 19.49
C SER A 277 7.68 -9.07 19.89
N PHE A 278 7.82 -10.09 19.04
CA PHE A 278 7.28 -11.42 19.25
C PHE A 278 8.19 -12.49 18.65
N GLN A 279 8.08 -13.71 19.19
CA GLN A 279 8.77 -14.89 18.69
C GLN A 279 7.88 -16.13 18.73
N PHE A 280 8.26 -17.15 17.96
CA PHE A 280 7.68 -18.50 17.99
C PHE A 280 8.63 -19.49 17.33
N ASP A 281 8.39 -20.77 17.56
CA ASP A 281 9.17 -21.85 16.99
C ASP A 281 8.34 -22.61 15.96
N LEU A 282 9.01 -23.02 14.88
CA LEU A 282 8.47 -23.95 13.89
C LEU A 282 9.25 -25.25 13.95
N GLN A 283 8.54 -26.36 13.98
CA GLN A 283 9.12 -27.69 13.81
C GLN A 283 8.61 -28.28 12.51
N LEU A 284 9.53 -28.72 11.66
CA LEU A 284 9.25 -29.35 10.38
C LEU A 284 9.71 -30.81 10.41
N GLU A 285 8.81 -31.72 10.10
CA GLU A 285 9.10 -33.16 10.01
C GLU A 285 9.71 -33.55 8.65
N ARG A 286 9.61 -32.67 7.65
CA ARG A 286 10.16 -32.84 6.30
C ARG A 286 10.44 -31.51 5.63
N LYS A 287 11.22 -31.55 4.55
CA LYS A 287 11.51 -30.38 3.72
C LYS A 287 10.22 -29.79 3.14
N SER A 288 9.98 -28.50 3.37
CA SER A 288 8.71 -27.84 3.06
C SER A 288 8.93 -26.40 2.60
N LEU A 289 8.12 -25.92 1.66
CA LEU A 289 8.08 -24.50 1.33
C LEU A 289 7.21 -23.76 2.35
N VAL A 290 7.83 -22.85 3.10
CA VAL A 290 7.17 -22.15 4.21
C VAL A 290 7.09 -20.67 3.91
N ARG A 291 5.86 -20.15 3.86
CA ARG A 291 5.53 -18.73 3.79
C ARG A 291 5.03 -18.26 5.15
N ILE A 292 5.81 -17.40 5.79
CA ILE A 292 5.50 -16.83 7.10
C ILE A 292 5.01 -15.39 6.91
N GLU A 293 3.83 -15.12 7.43
CA GLU A 293 3.21 -13.80 7.45
C GLU A 293 2.69 -13.50 8.85
N TYR A 294 2.51 -12.22 9.15
CA TYR A 294 1.76 -11.80 10.32
C TYR A 294 0.77 -10.72 9.91
N ALA A 295 -0.40 -10.72 10.52
CA ALA A 295 -1.37 -9.64 10.35
C ALA A 295 -1.49 -8.83 11.63
N LEU A 296 -1.55 -7.51 11.45
CA LEU A 296 -1.95 -6.60 12.50
C LEU A 296 -3.38 -6.15 12.23
N HIS A 297 -4.22 -6.32 13.24
CA HIS A 297 -5.61 -5.88 13.25
C HIS A 297 -5.64 -4.53 13.93
N PHE A 298 -5.65 -3.47 13.12
CA PHE A 298 -5.61 -2.11 13.63
C PHE A 298 -6.98 -1.65 14.07
N LYS A 299 -7.13 -1.22 15.33
CA LYS A 299 -8.34 -0.54 15.80
C LYS A 299 -8.66 0.66 14.91
N LYS A 300 -9.93 0.80 14.52
CA LYS A 300 -10.47 1.95 13.79
C LYS A 300 -11.29 2.84 14.73
N LYS A 301 -11.62 4.05 14.27
CA LYS A 301 -12.53 4.98 14.98
C LYS A 301 -13.88 4.35 15.35
N SER A 302 -14.41 3.45 14.52
CA SER A 302 -15.69 2.75 14.76
C SER A 302 -15.63 1.73 15.90
N GLY A 303 -14.44 1.35 16.35
CA GLY A 303 -14.22 0.20 17.25
C GLY A 303 -14.01 -1.13 16.51
N ASP A 304 -14.19 -1.17 15.18
CA ASP A 304 -13.85 -2.34 14.37
C ASP A 304 -12.35 -2.39 14.05
N TYR A 305 -11.93 -3.44 13.35
CA TYR A 305 -10.53 -3.71 13.07
C TYR A 305 -10.22 -3.71 11.57
N GLY A 306 -9.12 -3.05 11.20
CA GLY A 306 -8.54 -3.10 9.86
C GLY A 306 -7.40 -4.10 9.83
N ARG A 307 -7.62 -5.24 9.19
CA ARG A 307 -6.58 -6.28 9.02
C ARG A 307 -5.56 -5.85 7.97
N LYS A 308 -4.28 -5.89 8.32
CA LYS A 308 -3.16 -5.67 7.39
C LYS A 308 -2.14 -6.78 7.53
N VAL A 309 -1.94 -7.54 6.45
CA VAL A 309 -0.97 -8.64 6.35
C VAL A 309 0.40 -8.09 5.93
N PHE A 310 1.45 -8.59 6.59
CA PHE A 310 2.85 -8.34 6.31
C PHE A 310 3.54 -9.67 6.05
N LYS A 311 4.31 -9.75 4.95
CA LYS A 311 5.17 -10.89 4.67
C LYS A 311 6.42 -10.80 5.55
N LEU A 312 6.73 -11.86 6.28
CA LEU A 312 7.98 -12.00 7.04
C LEU A 312 9.01 -12.71 6.16
N SER A 313 8.69 -13.90 5.67
CA SER A 313 9.57 -14.70 4.81
C SER A 313 8.79 -15.65 3.91
N GLU A 314 9.46 -16.18 2.90
CA GLU A 314 9.02 -17.33 2.10
C GLU A 314 10.25 -18.04 1.59
N MET A 315 10.49 -19.25 2.07
CA MET A 315 11.68 -20.02 1.73
C MET A 315 11.42 -21.52 1.91
N GLU A 316 12.22 -22.32 1.22
CA GLU A 316 12.24 -23.77 1.43
C GLU A 316 13.10 -24.07 2.66
N LEU A 317 12.53 -24.80 3.62
CA LEU A 317 13.18 -25.17 4.86
C LEU A 317 13.30 -26.69 4.94
N ASP A 318 14.43 -27.18 5.42
CA ASP A 318 14.66 -28.61 5.68
C ASP A 318 13.90 -29.08 6.93
N LYS A 319 13.97 -30.39 7.20
CA LYS A 319 13.50 -30.96 8.46
C LYS A 319 14.32 -30.37 9.62
N GLY A 320 13.65 -29.86 10.65
CA GLY A 320 14.32 -29.28 11.81
C GLY A 320 13.44 -28.34 12.62
N GLU A 321 14.08 -27.68 13.58
CA GLU A 321 13.47 -26.65 14.42
C GLU A 321 14.01 -25.27 14.03
N TYR A 322 13.13 -24.28 13.98
CA TYR A 322 13.44 -22.93 13.54
C TYR A 322 12.80 -21.92 14.48
N GLU A 323 13.63 -21.09 15.12
CA GLU A 323 13.15 -19.94 15.89
C GLU A 323 12.89 -18.76 14.94
N VAL A 324 11.73 -18.12 15.09
CA VAL A 324 11.34 -16.94 14.31
C VAL A 324 11.11 -15.79 15.26
N THR A 325 11.87 -14.70 15.08
CA THR A 325 11.70 -13.45 15.83
C THR A 325 11.35 -12.30 14.91
N LYS A 326 10.43 -11.43 15.33
CA LYS A 326 10.04 -10.24 14.57
C LYS A 326 9.71 -9.05 15.45
N GLU A 327 10.16 -7.89 14.99
CA GLU A 327 9.77 -6.58 15.52
C GLU A 327 8.99 -5.74 14.49
N HIS A 328 7.97 -5.03 14.93
CA HIS A 328 7.20 -4.06 14.14
C HIS A 328 7.19 -2.70 14.83
N LEU A 329 7.73 -1.67 14.16
CA LEU A 329 7.78 -0.31 14.70
C LEU A 329 6.42 0.39 14.56
N PHE A 330 5.89 0.91 15.66
CA PHE A 330 4.71 1.77 15.68
C PHE A 330 5.14 3.23 15.71
N LYS A 331 5.11 3.90 14.57
CA LYS A 331 5.40 5.34 14.45
C LYS A 331 4.36 6.03 13.60
N GLU A 332 4.27 7.34 13.73
CA GLU A 332 3.40 8.14 12.87
C GLU A 332 3.82 8.02 11.40
N ILE A 333 2.83 7.75 10.54
CA ILE A 333 2.98 7.65 9.10
C ILE A 333 1.79 8.32 8.42
N SER A 334 2.00 8.93 7.26
CA SER A 334 0.94 9.66 6.52
C SER A 334 -0.21 8.75 6.04
N THR A 335 0.03 7.45 5.90
CA THR A 335 -0.94 6.50 5.33
C THR A 335 -1.82 5.82 6.37
N ARG A 336 -1.62 6.09 7.67
CA ARG A 336 -2.40 5.45 8.73
C ARG A 336 -2.56 6.33 9.96
N VAL A 337 -3.80 6.47 10.39
CA VAL A 337 -4.16 7.00 11.70
C VAL A 337 -4.21 5.84 12.70
N TYR A 338 -3.50 5.99 13.83
CA TYR A 338 -3.52 5.04 14.94
C TYR A 338 -4.55 5.45 15.98
N TYR A 339 -5.14 4.46 16.64
CA TYR A 339 -6.11 4.67 17.71
C TYR A 339 -5.63 3.93 18.96
N GLN A 340 -5.72 4.59 20.11
CA GLN A 340 -5.41 3.99 21.40
C GLN A 340 -6.33 2.79 21.68
N GLY A 341 -5.77 1.72 22.24
CA GLY A 341 -6.54 0.56 22.67
C GLY A 341 -5.89 -0.78 22.33
N VAL A 342 -6.68 -1.84 22.44
CA VAL A 342 -6.36 -3.20 21.99
C VAL A 342 -6.33 -3.27 20.46
N HIS A 343 -5.23 -3.80 19.95
CA HIS A 343 -5.04 -4.29 18.59
C HIS A 343 -4.74 -5.80 18.66
N PHE A 344 -4.71 -6.50 17.54
CA PHE A 344 -4.36 -7.92 17.51
C PHE A 344 -3.20 -8.22 16.58
N LEU A 345 -2.32 -9.09 17.04
CA LEU A 345 -1.31 -9.76 16.23
C LEU A 345 -1.85 -11.14 15.85
N GLU A 346 -1.71 -11.51 14.59
CA GLU A 346 -2.10 -12.82 14.06
C GLU A 346 -0.90 -13.43 13.32
N ILE A 347 -0.55 -14.68 13.61
CA ILE A 347 0.51 -15.43 12.92
C ILE A 347 -0.11 -16.33 11.87
N ILE A 348 0.39 -16.20 10.64
CA ILE A 348 -0.15 -16.88 9.45
C ILE A 348 0.99 -17.63 8.78
N ILE A 349 0.82 -18.94 8.59
CA ILE A 349 1.81 -19.78 7.92
C ILE A 349 1.08 -20.52 6.80
N ASN A 350 1.59 -20.39 5.57
CA ASN A 350 1.00 -21.03 4.39
C ASN A 350 -0.51 -20.72 4.26
N GLY A 351 -0.88 -19.48 4.60
CA GLY A 351 -2.25 -18.98 4.55
C GLY A 351 -3.14 -19.36 5.74
N LYS A 352 -2.75 -20.33 6.59
CA LYS A 352 -3.50 -20.72 7.78
C LYS A 352 -3.11 -19.86 8.98
N THR A 353 -4.10 -19.44 9.77
CA THR A 353 -3.88 -18.78 11.05
C THR A 353 -3.49 -19.80 12.11
N PHE A 354 -2.35 -19.59 12.78
CA PHE A 354 -1.86 -20.45 13.87
C PHE A 354 -2.02 -19.82 15.24
N HIS A 355 -1.89 -18.50 15.34
CA HIS A 355 -1.99 -17.79 16.61
C HIS A 355 -2.64 -16.43 16.43
N LYS A 356 -3.36 -15.97 17.45
CA LYS A 356 -3.87 -14.60 17.51
C LYS A 356 -3.86 -14.09 18.95
N GLU A 357 -3.15 -12.99 19.19
CA GLU A 357 -2.90 -12.43 20.53
C GLU A 357 -3.25 -10.94 20.56
N PRO A 358 -3.94 -10.43 21.60
CA PRO A 358 -4.13 -8.99 21.77
C PRO A 358 -2.86 -8.29 22.26
N PHE A 359 -2.70 -7.03 21.88
CA PHE A 359 -1.73 -6.12 22.47
C PHE A 359 -2.33 -4.72 22.60
N PHE A 360 -1.85 -3.91 23.53
CA PHE A 360 -2.35 -2.56 23.77
C PHE A 360 -1.39 -1.51 23.23
N LEU A 361 -1.91 -0.62 22.38
CA LEU A 361 -1.21 0.57 21.92
C LEU A 361 -1.69 1.79 22.69
N SER A 362 -0.77 2.47 23.37
CA SER A 362 -1.02 3.80 23.95
C SER A 362 -0.47 4.89 23.04
N LEU A 363 -1.24 5.96 22.85
CA LEU A 363 -0.78 7.13 22.11
C LEU A 363 -0.03 8.12 23.03
N THR A 364 -0.21 8.03 24.34
CA THR A 364 0.24 9.06 25.30
C THR A 364 1.46 8.68 26.13
N LEU A 365 1.82 7.40 26.22
CA LEU A 365 2.91 6.89 27.07
C LEU A 365 4.24 7.65 26.90
N ASN A 366 4.57 8.01 25.66
CA ASN A 366 5.84 8.65 25.31
C ASN A 366 5.69 10.13 24.98
N GLN A 367 4.49 10.70 25.13
CA GLN A 367 4.20 12.10 24.80
C GLN A 367 4.10 12.99 26.04
N VAL A 368 3.58 12.45 27.15
CA VAL A 368 3.38 13.21 28.40
C VAL A 368 3.75 12.34 29.60
N SER A 369 4.75 12.78 30.37
CA SER A 369 5.15 12.09 31.60
C SER A 369 4.08 12.29 32.68
N HIS A 370 3.37 11.21 33.01
CA HIS A 370 2.45 11.17 34.14
C HIS A 370 3.09 10.40 35.29
N SER A 371 2.93 10.87 36.53
CA SER A 371 3.46 10.17 37.70
C SER A 371 2.67 8.91 38.03
N TYR A 372 1.39 8.85 37.67
CA TYR A 372 0.53 7.68 37.85
C TYR A 372 -0.33 7.41 36.62
N TYR A 373 -0.75 6.15 36.50
CA TYR A 373 -1.64 5.66 35.46
C TYR A 373 -2.75 4.83 36.09
N ILE A 374 -3.95 4.98 35.54
CA ILE A 374 -5.12 4.15 35.84
C ILE A 374 -5.37 3.25 34.64
N TYR A 375 -5.60 1.97 34.88
CA TYR A 375 -5.76 1.00 33.82
C TYR A 375 -6.94 0.06 34.05
N MET A 376 -7.43 -0.52 32.97
CA MET A 376 -8.36 -1.64 33.01
C MET A 376 -7.82 -2.84 32.24
N ILE A 377 -8.01 -4.03 32.80
CA ILE A 377 -7.62 -5.32 32.23
C ILE A 377 -8.85 -6.20 32.10
N TYR A 378 -9.05 -6.78 30.92
CA TYR A 378 -9.98 -7.88 30.70
C TYR A 378 -9.37 -9.19 31.18
N THR A 379 -10.15 -10.01 31.89
CA THR A 379 -9.64 -11.24 32.55
C THR A 379 -10.36 -12.51 32.10
N SER A 380 -9.76 -13.66 32.40
CA SER A 380 -10.30 -14.99 32.09
C SER A 380 -11.65 -15.32 32.71
N LYS A 381 -12.13 -14.51 33.66
CA LYS A 381 -13.49 -14.63 34.22
C LYS A 381 -14.54 -13.86 33.41
N ASN A 382 -14.19 -13.35 32.23
CA ASN A 382 -15.01 -12.40 31.49
C ASN A 382 -15.39 -11.18 32.37
N THR A 383 -14.41 -10.65 33.12
CA THR A 383 -14.58 -9.46 33.98
C THR A 383 -13.53 -8.41 33.67
N ILE A 384 -13.74 -7.20 34.21
CA ILE A 384 -12.81 -6.08 34.07
C ILE A 384 -12.19 -5.78 35.45
N TYR A 385 -10.88 -5.95 35.54
CA TYR A 385 -10.09 -5.50 36.68
C TYR A 385 -9.63 -4.06 36.46
N THR A 386 -9.68 -3.23 37.50
CA THR A 386 -9.22 -1.83 37.47
C THR A 386 -8.12 -1.66 38.50
N GLY A 387 -7.02 -0.99 38.12
CA GLY A 387 -5.88 -0.76 38.99
C GLY A 387 -5.17 0.56 38.71
N VAL A 388 -4.20 0.87 39.57
CA VAL A 388 -3.30 2.02 39.43
C VAL A 388 -1.84 1.57 39.46
N THR A 389 -0.96 2.28 38.76
CA THR A 389 0.48 1.98 38.69
C THR A 389 1.26 3.22 38.28
N THR A 390 2.55 3.26 38.59
CA THR A 390 3.49 4.24 38.01
C THR A 390 4.08 3.77 36.69
N GLU A 391 4.06 2.46 36.44
CA GLU A 391 4.70 1.83 35.29
C GLU A 391 3.79 0.73 34.71
N PRO A 392 2.96 1.06 33.70
CA PRO A 392 1.95 0.15 33.16
C PRO A 392 2.51 -1.15 32.57
N ALA A 393 3.59 -1.05 31.78
CA ALA A 393 4.22 -2.20 31.13
C ALA A 393 4.71 -3.23 32.16
N ARG A 394 5.50 -2.77 33.15
CA ARG A 394 5.96 -3.61 34.26
C ARG A 394 4.78 -4.24 35.01
N ARG A 395 3.77 -3.43 35.33
CA ARG A 395 2.62 -3.90 36.12
C ARG A 395 1.83 -5.02 35.44
N PHE A 396 1.73 -4.97 34.12
CA PHE A 396 1.07 -6.03 33.36
C PHE A 396 1.84 -7.34 33.38
N GLN A 397 3.16 -7.28 33.23
CA GLN A 397 4.02 -8.46 33.33
C GLN A 397 3.93 -9.11 34.72
N GLU A 398 3.82 -8.30 35.78
CA GLU A 398 3.57 -8.82 37.14
C GLU A 398 2.22 -9.56 37.25
N HIS A 399 1.20 -9.07 36.56
CA HIS A 399 -0.11 -9.73 36.50
C HIS A 399 -0.04 -11.04 35.70
N LEU A 400 0.64 -11.06 34.55
CA LEU A 400 0.79 -12.24 33.69
C LEU A 400 1.57 -13.36 34.38
N THR A 401 2.65 -13.03 35.09
CA THR A 401 3.52 -14.02 35.75
C THR A 401 3.01 -14.51 37.11
N GLY A 402 1.98 -13.87 37.66
CA GLY A 402 1.36 -14.26 38.93
C GLY A 402 2.21 -14.06 40.20
N LYS A 403 3.53 -13.88 40.12
CA LYS A 403 4.41 -13.73 41.30
C LYS A 403 4.09 -12.47 42.10
N LYS A 404 3.97 -11.31 41.43
CA LYS A 404 3.68 -9.99 42.02
C LYS A 404 2.31 -9.40 41.62
N GLY A 405 1.49 -10.19 40.92
CA GLY A 405 0.14 -9.79 40.52
C GLY A 405 -0.81 -9.60 41.70
N ALA A 406 -1.87 -8.81 41.50
CA ALA A 406 -2.94 -8.69 42.49
C ALA A 406 -3.63 -10.04 42.74
N LYS A 407 -4.14 -10.28 43.97
CA LYS A 407 -4.83 -11.53 44.35
C LYS A 407 -5.89 -11.93 43.32
N TYR A 408 -6.69 -10.97 42.86
CA TYR A 408 -7.73 -11.20 41.85
C TYR A 408 -7.15 -11.73 40.53
N THR A 409 -6.11 -11.09 39.99
CA THR A 409 -5.50 -11.47 38.71
C THR A 409 -4.67 -12.75 38.77
N LYS A 410 -4.26 -13.19 39.97
CA LYS A 410 -3.65 -14.52 40.16
C LYS A 410 -4.67 -15.65 40.02
N VAL A 411 -5.94 -15.37 40.38
CA VAL A 411 -7.05 -16.33 40.27
C VAL A 411 -7.70 -16.24 38.88
N PHE A 412 -7.84 -15.02 38.36
CA PHE A 412 -8.44 -14.76 37.05
C PHE A 412 -7.40 -14.09 36.15
N ASN A 413 -6.74 -14.92 35.33
CA ASN A 413 -5.63 -14.51 34.49
C ASN A 413 -5.96 -13.25 33.69
N PRO A 414 -5.05 -12.26 33.65
CA PRO A 414 -5.19 -11.11 32.76
C PRO A 414 -5.07 -11.57 31.31
N LEU A 415 -5.96 -11.07 30.44
CA LEU A 415 -5.98 -11.42 29.01
C LEU A 415 -5.59 -10.25 28.13
N ALA A 416 -6.05 -9.05 28.44
CA ALA A 416 -5.70 -7.85 27.67
C ALA A 416 -5.84 -6.59 28.51
N PHE A 417 -4.91 -5.65 28.36
CA PHE A 417 -5.21 -4.25 28.72
C PHE A 417 -6.28 -3.72 27.79
N ILE A 418 -7.32 -3.10 28.32
CA ILE A 418 -8.39 -2.50 27.50
C ILE A 418 -8.42 -0.99 27.59
N HIS A 419 -7.79 -0.39 28.60
CA HIS A 419 -7.83 1.04 28.81
C HIS A 419 -6.66 1.53 29.67
N LEU A 420 -6.22 2.76 29.40
CA LEU A 420 -5.16 3.46 30.10
C LEU A 420 -5.45 4.97 30.11
N GLU A 421 -5.35 5.59 31.28
CA GLU A 421 -5.43 7.03 31.51
C GLU A 421 -4.24 7.47 32.38
N GLY A 422 -3.66 8.62 32.09
CA GLY A 422 -2.64 9.25 32.92
C GLY A 422 -3.25 10.09 34.04
N ALA A 423 -2.54 10.23 35.16
CA ALA A 423 -2.87 11.11 36.27
C ALA A 423 -1.61 11.75 36.85
N GLU A 424 -1.79 12.98 37.35
CA GLU A 424 -0.70 13.80 37.87
C GLU A 424 -0.12 13.23 39.17
N ASP A 425 -0.96 12.64 40.03
CA ASP A 425 -0.55 12.14 41.34
C ASP A 425 -1.33 10.89 41.78
N ARG A 426 -0.94 10.33 42.92
CA ARG A 426 -1.58 9.12 43.47
C ARG A 426 -3.03 9.36 43.86
N SER A 427 -3.35 10.54 44.38
CA SER A 427 -4.67 10.89 44.92
C SER A 427 -5.71 10.98 43.81
N SER A 428 -5.40 11.73 42.76
CA SER A 428 -6.18 11.82 41.51
C SER A 428 -6.33 10.45 40.86
N ALA A 429 -5.26 9.64 40.80
CA ALA A 429 -5.34 8.29 40.26
C ALA A 429 -6.29 7.38 41.06
N GLN A 430 -6.24 7.41 42.39
CA GLN A 430 -7.13 6.59 43.24
C GLN A 430 -8.59 7.06 43.18
N LYS A 431 -8.83 8.38 43.13
CA LYS A 431 -10.17 8.94 42.90
C LYS A 431 -10.74 8.44 41.57
N ARG A 432 -9.93 8.48 40.50
CA ARG A 432 -10.33 7.99 39.18
C ARG A 432 -10.55 6.48 39.18
N GLU A 433 -9.67 5.70 39.81
CA GLU A 433 -9.83 4.24 39.96
C GLU A 433 -11.17 3.88 40.64
N SER A 434 -11.54 4.59 41.71
CA SER A 434 -12.82 4.42 42.41
C SER A 434 -14.01 4.75 41.51
N ALA A 435 -13.93 5.85 40.76
CA ALA A 435 -14.96 6.22 39.79
C ALA A 435 -15.12 5.14 38.69
N LEU A 436 -14.01 4.65 38.13
CA LEU A 436 -14.02 3.58 37.14
C LEU A 436 -14.61 2.29 37.70
N LYS A 437 -14.30 1.91 38.95
CA LYS A 437 -14.86 0.70 39.58
C LYS A 437 -16.39 0.72 39.66
N LYS A 438 -16.99 1.90 39.87
CA LYS A 438 -18.46 2.10 39.91
C LYS A 438 -19.14 2.09 38.54
N LEU A 439 -18.39 2.26 37.45
CA LEU A 439 -18.97 2.22 36.10
C LEU A 439 -19.55 0.83 35.80
N SER A 440 -20.68 0.82 35.11
CA SER A 440 -21.25 -0.39 34.53
C SER A 440 -20.30 -0.98 33.49
N ARG A 441 -20.49 -2.26 33.15
CA ARG A 441 -19.71 -2.89 32.09
C ARG A 441 -19.81 -2.11 30.78
N HIS A 442 -21.01 -1.75 30.35
CA HIS A 442 -21.23 -0.98 29.12
C HIS A 442 -20.50 0.37 29.13
N GLN A 443 -20.48 1.07 30.27
CA GLN A 443 -19.74 2.32 30.40
C GLN A 443 -18.22 2.12 30.28
N LYS A 444 -17.68 1.05 30.85
CA LYS A 444 -16.25 0.68 30.71
C LYS A 444 -15.90 0.29 29.26
N GLU A 445 -16.79 -0.43 28.58
CA GLU A 445 -16.66 -0.76 27.15
C GLU A 445 -16.62 0.50 26.30
N SER A 446 -17.58 1.42 26.51
CA SER A 446 -17.61 2.71 25.83
C SER A 446 -16.36 3.54 26.09
N LEU A 447 -15.86 3.58 27.33
CA LEU A 447 -14.66 4.32 27.71
C LEU A 447 -13.39 3.72 27.08
N SER A 448 -13.29 2.40 27.05
CA SER A 448 -12.18 1.70 26.37
C SER A 448 -12.25 1.82 24.84
N GLY A 449 -13.44 2.13 24.30
CA GLY A 449 -13.71 2.05 22.87
C GLY A 449 -13.55 0.63 22.33
N HIS A 450 -13.82 -0.39 23.16
CA HIS A 450 -13.72 -1.81 22.80
C HIS A 450 -15.04 -2.53 23.07
N LYS A 451 -15.49 -3.31 22.09
CA LYS A 451 -16.52 -4.33 22.27
C LYS A 451 -15.86 -5.54 22.92
N LEU A 452 -16.10 -5.78 24.21
CA LEU A 452 -15.50 -6.92 24.91
C LEU A 452 -15.99 -8.28 24.40
N SER A 453 -17.09 -8.32 23.65
CA SER A 453 -17.54 -9.51 22.92
C SER A 453 -16.44 -10.09 22.02
N LEU A 454 -15.62 -9.25 21.38
CA LEU A 454 -14.53 -9.70 20.51
C LEU A 454 -13.41 -10.40 21.29
N LEU A 455 -13.10 -9.91 22.50
CA LEU A 455 -12.14 -10.56 23.37
C LEU A 455 -12.73 -11.85 23.95
N LYS A 456 -14.01 -11.85 24.29
CA LYS A 456 -14.72 -13.04 24.73
C LYS A 456 -14.67 -14.16 23.67
N GLU A 457 -14.96 -13.83 22.42
CA GLU A 457 -14.86 -14.74 21.28
C GLU A 457 -13.42 -15.21 21.06
N LEU A 458 -12.44 -14.30 21.05
CA LEU A 458 -11.03 -14.65 20.84
C LEU A 458 -10.52 -15.68 21.86
N PHE A 459 -10.91 -15.53 23.12
CA PHE A 459 -10.45 -16.38 24.21
C PHE A 459 -11.39 -17.56 24.52
N ASN A 460 -12.49 -17.73 23.78
CA ASN A 460 -13.50 -18.78 23.97
C ASN A 460 -14.02 -18.90 25.42
N ILE A 461 -14.44 -17.76 26.01
CA ILE A 461 -14.89 -17.66 27.42
C ILE A 461 -16.39 -17.36 27.52
#